data_AF-A0A968L977-F1
#
_entry.id   AF-A0A968L977-F1
#
_cell.length_a   1.000
_cell.length_b   1.000
_cell.length_c   1.000
_cell.angle_alpha   90.00
_cell.angle_beta   90.00
_cell.angle_gamma   90.00
#
_symmetry.space_group_name_H-M   'P 1'
#
loop_
_entity.id
_entity.type
_entity.pdbx_description
1 polymer ?
#
loop_
_entity_poly.entity_id
_entity_poly.type
_entity_poly.pdbx_seq_one_letter_code
_entity_poly.pdbx_strand_id
1 'polypeptide(L)'
;MGKLELREDFVEKKDLTRCLVCDVYVHPEESFVCPKCRKGPLCRKHRVPGRAECASCVFDVRKKELAALAGQEVSIRQFLRFLQFIFLVFAVFFISLKFGLGEYIEILRDPMLAKYLLYLGIVPVIGYVLFAVILYNQRNKIADAELQIKKLDNRR
;
A
#
# COMPACT_ATOMS: atom_id res chain seq x y z
N MET A 1 -63.16 14.31 -34.21
CA MET A 1 -61.79 14.83 -34.33
C MET A 1 -61.27 15.13 -32.94
N GLY A 2 -60.58 14.18 -32.33
CA GLY A 2 -60.05 14.31 -30.97
C GLY A 2 -58.81 15.19 -30.96
N LYS A 3 -58.84 16.25 -30.14
CA LYS A 3 -57.66 17.03 -29.81
C LYS A 3 -56.77 16.16 -28.93
N LEU A 4 -55.64 15.74 -29.47
CA LEU A 4 -54.52 15.20 -28.71
C LEU A 4 -53.92 16.37 -27.93
N GLU A 5 -54.31 16.49 -26.65
CA GLU A 5 -53.59 17.29 -25.69
C GLU A 5 -52.23 16.63 -25.47
N LEU A 6 -51.19 17.26 -26.01
CA LEU A 6 -49.81 17.02 -25.60
C LEU A 6 -49.73 17.29 -24.10
N ARG A 7 -49.72 16.23 -23.30
CA ARG A 7 -49.22 16.28 -21.93
C ARG A 7 -47.74 16.63 -22.02
N GLU A 8 -47.45 17.91 -21.88
CA GLU A 8 -46.16 18.33 -21.34
C GLU A 8 -46.13 17.78 -19.91
N ASP A 9 -45.45 16.65 -19.74
CA ASP A 9 -45.13 16.09 -18.43
C ASP A 9 -44.34 17.15 -17.67
N PHE A 10 -45.04 17.93 -16.86
CA PHE A 10 -44.49 18.72 -15.77
C PHE A 10 -43.80 17.75 -14.82
N VAL A 11 -42.53 17.45 -15.09
CA VAL A 11 -41.64 16.84 -14.11
C VAL A 11 -41.48 17.87 -12.99
N GLU A 12 -42.34 17.78 -11.97
CA GLU A 12 -42.29 18.65 -10.81
C GLU A 12 -40.87 18.59 -10.21
N LYS A 13 -40.25 19.75 -9.99
CA LYS A 13 -38.95 19.89 -9.30
C LYS A 13 -38.89 19.21 -7.91
N LYS A 14 -40.00 18.68 -7.41
CA LYS A 14 -40.12 17.92 -6.16
C LYS A 14 -39.40 16.57 -6.20
N ASP A 15 -39.17 16.00 -7.38
CA ASP A 15 -38.52 14.69 -7.51
C ASP A 15 -37.00 14.75 -7.66
N LEU A 16 -36.40 15.94 -7.64
CA LEU A 16 -34.95 16.10 -7.78
C LEU A 16 -34.25 16.02 -6.42
N THR A 17 -33.25 15.15 -6.32
CA THR A 17 -32.40 15.03 -5.13
C THR A 17 -31.11 15.80 -5.31
N ARG A 18 -30.67 16.53 -4.28
CA ARG A 18 -29.40 17.28 -4.32
C ARG A 18 -28.23 16.36 -3.98
N CYS A 19 -27.23 16.30 -4.84
CA CYS A 19 -26.01 15.58 -4.54
C CYS A 19 -25.23 16.25 -3.39
N LEU A 20 -24.92 15.50 -2.34
CA LEU A 20 -24.18 16.01 -1.16
C LEU A 20 -22.71 16.43 -1.40
N VAL A 21 -22.18 16.25 -2.61
CA VAL A 21 -20.76 16.54 -2.91
C VAL A 21 -20.61 17.68 -3.91
N CYS A 22 -21.36 17.66 -5.01
CA CYS A 22 -21.29 18.69 -6.04
C CYS A 22 -22.49 19.65 -6.03
N ASP A 23 -23.45 19.45 -5.13
CA ASP A 23 -24.67 20.26 -5.00
C ASP A 23 -25.57 20.32 -6.24
N VAL A 24 -25.29 19.47 -7.24
CA VAL A 24 -26.11 19.31 -8.44
C VAL A 24 -27.38 18.54 -8.11
N TYR A 25 -28.51 19.01 -8.62
CA TYR A 25 -29.80 18.33 -8.56
C TYR A 25 -29.85 17.21 -9.61
N VAL A 26 -30.15 15.99 -9.16
CA VAL A 26 -30.22 14.78 -10.00
C VAL A 26 -31.49 14.00 -9.71
N HIS A 27 -31.97 13.27 -10.72
CA HIS A 27 -33.09 12.37 -10.55
C HIS A 27 -32.75 11.24 -9.56
N PRO A 28 -33.73 10.71 -8.81
CA PRO A 28 -33.50 9.69 -7.79
C PRO A 28 -32.87 8.41 -8.39
N GLU A 29 -33.24 8.06 -9.63
CA GLU A 29 -32.72 6.92 -10.41
C GLU A 29 -31.24 7.09 -10.83
N GLU A 30 -30.77 8.33 -10.89
CA GLU A 30 -29.38 8.68 -11.17
C GLU A 30 -28.57 8.97 -9.89
N SER A 31 -29.26 9.02 -8.76
CA SER A 31 -28.66 9.16 -7.45
C SER A 31 -28.33 7.78 -6.86
N PHE A 32 -27.31 7.70 -6.02
CA PHE A 32 -27.05 6.51 -5.22
C PHE A 32 -26.60 6.88 -3.80
N VAL A 33 -26.81 5.94 -2.88
CA VAL A 33 -26.26 6.01 -1.53
C VAL A 33 -25.08 5.05 -1.46
N CYS A 34 -23.93 5.52 -0.97
CA CYS A 34 -22.77 4.65 -0.85
C CYS A 34 -23.03 3.56 0.20
N PRO A 35 -22.90 2.26 -0.13
CA PRO A 35 -23.18 1.17 0.81
C PRO A 35 -22.21 1.15 2.00
N LYS A 36 -21.01 1.71 1.83
CA LYS A 36 -19.95 1.69 2.83
C LYS A 36 -20.04 2.79 3.88
N CYS A 37 -20.22 4.04 3.45
CA CYS A 37 -20.30 5.18 4.37
C CYS A 37 -21.73 5.69 4.58
N ARG A 38 -22.72 5.09 3.90
CA ARG A 38 -24.14 5.49 3.90
C ARG A 38 -24.37 6.97 3.52
N LYS A 39 -23.35 7.66 2.97
CA LYS A 39 -23.50 9.02 2.44
C LYS A 39 -24.29 8.96 1.13
N GLY A 40 -25.34 9.76 1.06
CA GLY A 40 -26.17 9.96 -0.13
C GLY A 40 -27.31 10.94 0.15
N PRO A 41 -27.94 11.49 -0.90
CA PRO A 41 -27.80 11.09 -2.30
C PRO A 41 -26.53 11.64 -2.98
N LEU A 42 -25.90 10.82 -3.83
CA LEU A 42 -24.72 11.16 -4.63
C LEU A 42 -25.02 10.98 -6.12
N CYS A 43 -24.54 11.87 -6.99
CA CYS A 43 -24.67 11.69 -8.44
C CYS A 43 -23.71 10.60 -8.96
N ARG A 44 -24.06 9.96 -10.09
CA ARG A 44 -23.24 8.93 -10.75
C ARG A 44 -21.79 9.34 -11.03
N LYS A 45 -21.49 10.63 -11.20
CA LYS A 45 -20.11 11.13 -11.39
C LYS A 45 -19.20 10.83 -10.19
N HIS A 46 -19.76 10.72 -8.98
CA HIS A 46 -19.00 10.38 -7.77
C HIS A 46 -18.95 8.87 -7.49
N ARG A 47 -19.57 8.04 -8.35
CA ARG A 47 -19.44 6.59 -8.30
C ARG A 47 -18.18 6.17 -9.05
N VAL A 48 -17.38 5.31 -8.43
CA VAL A 48 -16.21 4.74 -9.13
C VAL A 48 -16.69 3.69 -10.12
N PRO A 49 -16.30 3.75 -11.41
CA PRO A 49 -16.71 2.76 -12.41
C PRO A 49 -16.26 1.35 -11.99
N GLY A 50 -17.17 0.38 -12.11
CA GLY A 50 -16.95 -1.00 -11.68
C GLY A 50 -17.08 -1.24 -10.17
N ARG A 51 -17.40 -0.21 -9.36
CA ARG A 51 -17.67 -0.36 -7.92
C ARG A 51 -19.03 0.26 -7.53
N ALA A 52 -19.60 -0.20 -6.42
CA ALA A 52 -20.78 0.40 -5.80
C ALA A 52 -20.42 1.52 -4.81
N GLU A 53 -19.13 1.72 -4.53
CA GLU A 53 -18.62 2.68 -3.54
C GLU A 53 -18.46 4.09 -4.13
N CYS A 54 -18.56 5.12 -3.29
CA CYS A 54 -18.26 6.49 -3.68
C CYS A 54 -16.74 6.71 -3.78
N ALA A 55 -16.34 7.69 -4.58
CA ALA A 55 -14.93 8.04 -4.77
C ALA A 55 -14.20 8.25 -3.43
N SER A 56 -14.79 8.98 -2.48
CA SER A 56 -14.18 9.24 -1.16
C SER A 56 -13.81 7.94 -0.42
N CYS A 57 -14.74 6.97 -0.37
CA CYS A 57 -14.50 5.69 0.29
C CYS A 57 -13.37 4.90 -0.37
N VAL A 58 -13.32 4.90 -1.72
CA VAL A 58 -12.26 4.20 -2.46
C VAL A 58 -10.90 4.86 -2.22
N PHE A 59 -10.86 6.20 -2.19
CA PHE A 59 -9.64 6.95 -1.85
C PHE A 59 -9.17 6.67 -0.44
N ASP A 60 -10.06 6.68 0.56
CA ASP A 60 -9.69 6.43 1.94
C ASP A 60 -9.10 5.03 2.13
N VAL A 61 -9.68 4.03 1.47
CA VAL A 61 -9.12 2.66 1.48
C VAL A 61 -7.73 2.63 0.86
N ARG A 62 -7.56 3.20 -0.33
CA ARG A 62 -6.26 3.21 -1.02
C ARG A 62 -5.20 3.99 -0.25
N LYS A 63 -5.59 5.08 0.42
CA LYS A 63 -4.70 5.85 1.28
C LYS A 63 -4.26 5.05 2.50
N LYS A 64 -5.18 4.28 3.12
CA LYS A 64 -4.83 3.34 4.20
C LYS A 64 -3.91 2.23 3.72
N GLU A 65 -4.15 1.67 2.53
CA GLU A 65 -3.28 0.67 1.92
C GLU A 65 -1.87 1.23 1.68
N LEU A 66 -1.76 2.45 1.12
CA LEU A 66 -0.47 3.12 0.96
C LEU A 66 0.24 3.37 2.29
N ALA A 67 -0.47 3.84 3.32
CA ALA A 67 0.11 4.05 4.63
C ALA A 67 0.64 2.74 5.24
N ALA A 68 -0.08 1.64 5.06
CA ALA A 68 0.36 0.31 5.50
C ALA A 68 1.62 -0.15 4.74
N LEU A 69 1.66 0.03 3.41
CA LEU A 69 2.83 -0.31 2.59
C LEU A 69 4.04 0.56 2.96
N ALA A 70 3.87 1.86 3.17
CA ALA A 70 4.93 2.76 3.62
C ALA A 70 5.47 2.34 4.99
N GLY A 71 4.59 1.93 5.92
CA GLY A 71 4.99 1.39 7.21
C GLY A 71 5.82 0.11 7.09
N GLN A 72 5.44 -0.80 6.19
CA GLN A 72 6.22 -2.01 5.89
C GLN A 72 7.59 -1.67 5.31
N GLU A 73 7.70 -0.69 4.41
CA GLU A 73 8.99 -0.26 3.86
C GLU A 73 9.94 0.22 4.97
N VAL A 74 9.44 1.04 5.91
CA VAL A 74 10.24 1.52 7.05
C VAL A 74 10.74 0.36 7.90
N SER A 75 9.87 -0.61 8.20
CA SER A 75 10.24 -1.80 8.97
C SER A 75 11.32 -2.65 8.28
N ILE A 76 11.14 -2.93 6.99
CA ILE A 76 12.14 -3.70 6.21
C ILE A 76 13.47 -2.95 6.13
N ARG A 77 13.44 -1.63 5.97
CA ARG A 77 14.65 -0.80 5.96
C ARG A 77 15.39 -0.84 7.29
N GLN A 78 14.67 -0.79 8.41
CA GLN A 78 15.28 -0.93 9.75
C GLN A 78 15.89 -2.32 9.94
N PHE A 79 15.19 -3.36 9.50
CA PHE A 79 15.70 -4.74 9.55
C PHE A 79 16.99 -4.91 8.73
N LEU A 80 17.06 -4.34 7.52
CA LEU A 80 18.28 -4.36 6.70
C LEU A 80 19.45 -3.64 7.38
N ARG A 81 19.21 -2.51 8.05
CA ARG A 81 20.26 -1.82 8.84
C ARG A 81 20.73 -2.66 10.01
N PHE A 82 19.82 -3.35 10.69
CA PHE A 82 20.17 -4.27 11.77
C PHE A 82 21.04 -5.44 11.25
N LEU A 83 20.69 -6.01 10.10
CA LEU A 83 21.54 -7.02 9.44
C LEU A 83 22.93 -6.47 9.09
N GLN A 84 23.02 -5.25 8.54
CA GLN A 84 24.31 -4.58 8.28
C GLN A 84 25.15 -4.41 9.54
N PHE A 85 24.53 -4.02 10.65
CA PHE A 85 25.21 -3.90 11.93
C PHE A 85 25.74 -5.26 12.40
N ILE A 86 24.93 -6.32 12.33
CA ILE A 86 25.35 -7.69 12.64
C ILE A 86 26.56 -8.08 11.79
N PHE A 87 26.51 -7.85 10.48
CA PHE A 87 27.64 -8.14 9.59
C PHE A 87 28.91 -7.42 9.99
N LEU A 88 28.81 -6.14 10.37
CA LEU A 88 29.96 -5.35 10.78
C LEU A 88 30.59 -5.91 12.06
N VAL A 89 29.77 -6.31 13.04
CA VAL A 89 30.24 -7.00 14.25
C VAL A 89 30.96 -8.31 13.90
N PHE A 90 30.36 -9.14 13.06
CA PHE A 90 31.00 -10.39 12.60
C PHE A 90 32.29 -10.12 11.83
N ALA A 91 32.33 -9.12 10.96
CA ALA A 91 33.53 -8.75 10.21
C ALA A 91 34.68 -8.35 11.13
N VAL A 92 34.41 -7.49 12.13
CA VAL A 92 35.40 -7.11 13.16
C VAL A 92 35.87 -8.33 13.94
N PHE A 93 34.95 -9.21 14.34
CA PHE A 93 35.27 -10.46 15.04
C PHE A 93 36.18 -11.39 14.21
N PHE A 94 35.84 -11.62 12.94
CA PHE A 94 36.63 -12.45 12.02
C PHE A 94 38.01 -11.85 11.73
N ILE A 95 38.10 -10.54 11.54
CA ILE A 95 39.38 -9.84 11.36
C ILE A 95 40.24 -10.03 12.62
N SER A 96 39.67 -9.81 13.80
CA SER A 96 40.36 -9.97 15.09
C SER A 96 40.91 -11.40 15.26
N LEU A 97 40.12 -12.41 14.92
CA LEU A 97 40.56 -13.81 14.89
C LEU A 97 41.76 -14.04 13.94
N LYS A 98 41.71 -13.46 12.73
CA LYS A 98 42.77 -13.56 11.72
C LYS A 98 44.09 -12.89 12.13
N PHE A 99 44.04 -11.90 13.03
CA PHE A 99 45.20 -11.17 13.56
C PHE A 99 45.88 -11.86 14.76
N GLY A 100 45.52 -13.11 15.07
CA GLY A 100 46.22 -13.91 16.10
C GLY A 100 45.56 -13.90 17.49
N LEU A 101 44.40 -13.26 17.66
CA LEU A 101 43.60 -13.39 18.88
C LEU A 101 42.87 -14.75 18.99
N GLY A 102 42.98 -15.60 17.97
CA GLY A 102 42.38 -16.94 17.96
C GLY A 102 42.91 -17.88 19.04
N GLU A 103 44.12 -17.65 19.56
CA GLU A 103 44.70 -18.44 20.66
C GLU A 103 43.95 -18.22 22.00
N TYR A 104 43.18 -17.13 22.14
CA TYR A 104 42.42 -16.81 23.35
C TYR A 104 40.95 -17.25 23.29
N ILE A 105 40.49 -17.79 22.15
CA ILE A 105 39.08 -18.17 21.95
C ILE A 105 39.00 -19.70 21.77
N GLU A 106 39.17 -20.44 22.87
CA GLU A 106 39.10 -21.92 22.91
C GLU A 106 37.77 -22.47 22.35
N ILE A 107 36.69 -21.68 22.37
CA ILE A 107 35.35 -22.04 21.88
C ILE A 107 35.34 -22.30 20.36
N LEU A 108 36.25 -21.69 19.58
CA LEU A 108 36.33 -21.89 18.12
C LEU A 108 37.17 -23.10 17.70
N ARG A 109 37.84 -23.77 18.64
CA ARG A 109 38.69 -24.94 18.36
C ARG A 109 37.87 -26.21 18.12
N ASP A 110 36.56 -26.16 18.35
CA ASP A 110 35.65 -27.27 18.09
C ASP A 110 35.47 -27.48 16.56
N PRO A 111 35.94 -28.61 16.00
CA PRO A 111 35.91 -28.88 14.55
C PRO A 111 34.51 -28.91 13.96
N MET A 112 33.47 -29.10 14.78
CA MET A 112 32.08 -28.94 14.37
C MET A 112 31.76 -27.48 14.02
N LEU A 113 32.11 -26.52 14.89
CA LEU A 113 31.86 -25.09 14.63
C LEU A 113 32.63 -24.57 13.41
N ALA A 114 33.89 -25.02 13.24
CA ALA A 114 34.75 -24.67 12.11
C ALA A 114 34.13 -25.03 10.74
N LYS A 115 33.42 -26.16 10.65
CA LYS A 115 32.70 -26.56 9.42
C LYS A 115 31.47 -25.70 9.13
N TYR A 116 30.79 -25.19 10.17
CA TYR A 116 29.58 -24.38 10.01
C TYR A 116 29.85 -22.87 9.90
N LEU A 117 31.07 -22.42 10.16
CA LEU A 117 31.48 -21.01 10.05
C LEU A 117 31.25 -20.41 8.66
N LEU A 118 31.43 -21.21 7.59
CA LEU A 118 31.13 -20.76 6.23
C LEU A 118 29.63 -20.52 6.03
N TYR A 119 28.78 -21.41 6.57
CA TYR A 119 27.32 -21.28 6.52
C TYR A 119 26.83 -20.08 7.35
N LEU A 120 27.47 -19.80 8.49
CA LEU A 120 27.20 -18.61 9.30
C LEU A 120 27.50 -17.31 8.58
N GLY A 121 28.44 -17.30 7.62
CA GLY A 121 28.68 -16.15 6.74
C GLY A 121 27.71 -16.07 5.55
N ILE A 122 27.42 -17.20 4.90
CA ILE A 122 26.63 -17.26 3.66
C ILE A 122 25.14 -17.01 3.92
N VAL A 123 24.57 -17.62 4.98
CA VAL A 123 23.13 -17.53 5.27
C VAL A 123 22.67 -16.09 5.49
N PRO A 124 23.35 -15.26 6.30
CA PRO A 124 22.99 -13.86 6.44
C PRO A 124 23.11 -13.09 5.13
N VAL A 125 24.12 -13.38 4.29
CA VAL A 125 24.32 -12.65 3.01
C VAL A 125 23.17 -12.91 2.07
N ILE A 126 22.77 -14.17 1.94
CA ILE A 126 21.58 -14.56 1.15
C ILE A 126 20.33 -13.88 1.73
N GLY A 127 20.17 -13.90 3.06
CA GLY A 127 19.07 -13.21 3.73
C GLY A 127 19.04 -11.71 3.39
N TYR A 128 20.16 -11.01 3.49
CA TYR A 128 20.28 -9.60 3.16
C TYR A 128 19.87 -9.30 1.71
N VAL A 129 20.37 -10.09 0.76
CA VAL A 129 20.01 -9.95 -0.67
C VAL A 129 18.50 -10.15 -0.87
N LEU A 130 17.91 -11.17 -0.26
CA LEU A 130 16.47 -11.43 -0.34
C LEU A 130 15.65 -10.25 0.20
N PHE A 131 15.97 -9.74 1.39
CA PHE A 131 15.26 -8.60 1.96
C PHE A 131 15.48 -7.31 1.16
N ALA A 132 16.64 -7.13 0.53
CA ALA A 132 16.89 -6.00 -0.37
C ALA A 132 16.01 -6.08 -1.63
N VAL A 133 15.84 -7.27 -2.22
CA VAL A 133 14.93 -7.49 -3.36
C VAL A 133 13.47 -7.25 -2.95
N ILE A 134 13.06 -7.73 -1.78
CA ILE A 134 11.71 -7.49 -1.25
C ILE A 134 11.47 -5.98 -1.09
N LEU A 135 12.43 -5.24 -0.54
CA LEU A 135 12.33 -3.78 -0.38
C LEU A 135 12.22 -3.07 -1.74
N TYR A 136 12.99 -3.49 -2.74
CA TYR A 136 12.89 -2.96 -4.10
C TYR A 136 11.49 -3.18 -4.70
N ASN A 137 10.95 -4.40 -4.58
CA ASN A 137 9.61 -4.72 -5.05
C ASN A 137 8.51 -3.95 -4.30
N GLN A 138 8.66 -3.74 -2.99
CA GLN A 138 7.72 -2.93 -2.22
C GLN A 138 7.69 -1.47 -2.69
N ARG A 139 8.85 -0.86 -2.98
CA ARG A 139 8.92 0.50 -3.52
C ARG A 139 8.21 0.64 -4.86
N ASN A 140 8.37 -0.34 -5.75
CA ASN A 140 7.65 -0.35 -7.03
C ASN A 140 6.14 -0.42 -6.82
N LYS A 141 5.67 -1.29 -5.90
CA LYS A 141 4.23 -1.37 -5.57
C LYS A 141 3.68 -0.07 -4.99
N ILE A 142 4.45 0.63 -4.15
CA ILE A 142 4.07 1.94 -3.62
C ILE A 142 3.97 2.96 -4.75
N ALA A 143 4.97 3.04 -5.63
CA ALA A 143 4.97 3.96 -6.77
C ALA A 143 3.76 3.72 -7.70
N ASP A 144 3.43 2.46 -7.99
CA ASP A 144 2.26 2.11 -8.79
C ASP A 144 0.95 2.51 -8.10
N ALA A 145 0.82 2.26 -6.80
CA ALA A 145 -0.35 2.64 -6.02
C ALA A 145 -0.53 4.17 -5.96
N GLU A 146 0.55 4.93 -5.76
CA GLU A 146 0.54 6.39 -5.81
C GLU A 146 0.10 6.92 -7.18
N LEU A 147 0.59 6.31 -8.26
CA LEU A 147 0.23 6.68 -9.62
C LEU A 147 -1.27 6.43 -9.90
N GLN A 148 -1.83 5.34 -9.36
CA GLN A 148 -3.26 5.11 -9.47
C GLN A 148 -4.10 6.09 -8.63
N ILE A 149 -3.63 6.52 -7.46
CA ILE A 149 -4.31 7.57 -6.68
C ILE A 149 -4.30 8.89 -7.45
N LYS A 150 -3.15 9.31 -8.01
CA LYS A 150 -3.05 10.52 -8.86
C LYS A 150 -4.01 10.48 -10.05
N LYS A 151 -4.15 9.32 -10.70
CA LYS A 151 -5.11 9.12 -11.81
C LYS A 151 -6.56 9.29 -11.38
N LEU A 152 -6.90 8.91 -10.15
CA LEU A 152 -8.24 9.10 -9.60
C LEU A 152 -8.47 10.56 -9.21
N ASP A 153 -7.44 11.24 -8.70
CA ASP A 153 -7.52 12.63 -8.23
C ASP A 153 -7.72 13.60 -9.40
N ASN A 154 -6.99 13.40 -10.51
CA ASN A 154 -7.17 14.16 -11.77
C ASN A 154 -8.52 13.94 -12.47
N ARG A 155 -9.40 13.06 -11.96
CA ARG A 155 -10.76 12.84 -12.49
C ARG A 155 -11.85 13.54 -11.66
N ARG A 156 -11.50 14.18 -10.55
CA ARG A 156 -12.40 15.07 -9.81
C ARG A 156 -12.42 16.45 -10.45
#